data_AF-A0A2D9N734-F1
#
_entry.id   AF-A0A2D9N734-F1
#
_cell.length_a   1.000
_cell.length_b   1.000
_cell.length_c   1.000
_cell.angle_alpha   90.00
_cell.angle_beta   90.00
_cell.angle_gamma   90.00
#
_symmetry.space_group_name_H-M   'P 1'
#
loop_
_entity.id
_entity.type
_entity.pdbx_description
1 polymer ?
#
loop_
_entity_poly.entity_id
_entity_poly.type
_entity_poly.pdbx_seq_one_letter_code
_entity_poly.pdbx_strand_id
1 'polypeptide(L)'
;MEEFEKPEIPTTPTQPPPKNEHLADLVDHYWGSINYVTSLIKASELKAGLILSFYGILLNFIYQGTGTILENVSNDTVFYVLLGLWVFCTATSVYYCIRCFIPKIEGNYDKNMFFFGDVISKFGSIKEFSKTFYKVSSNETELFEQLGEQIFIISKIAAWKFRNVKRAIRFLAMGLVLLFITAIYYAVLMFT
;
A
#
# COMPACT_ATOMS: atom_id res chain seq x y z
N MET A 1 45.65 -14.67 -33.08
CA MET A 1 44.52 -14.55 -32.13
C MET A 1 45.10 -15.01 -30.81
N GLU A 2 45.54 -14.08 -29.97
CA GLU A 2 46.03 -14.39 -28.62
C GLU A 2 44.80 -14.72 -27.75
N GLU A 3 44.79 -15.93 -27.21
CA GLU A 3 43.76 -16.41 -26.30
C GLU A 3 44.07 -15.80 -24.92
N PHE A 4 43.22 -14.88 -24.47
CA PHE A 4 43.31 -14.29 -23.14
C PHE A 4 42.99 -15.36 -22.09
N GLU A 5 44.03 -15.84 -21.41
CA GLU A 5 43.91 -16.71 -20.25
C GLU A 5 43.17 -15.95 -19.12
N LYS A 6 41.96 -16.42 -18.77
CA LYS A 6 41.18 -15.87 -17.66
C LYS A 6 41.92 -16.17 -16.35
N PRO A 7 42.06 -15.19 -15.43
CA PRO A 7 42.66 -15.46 -14.13
C PRO A 7 41.80 -16.45 -13.34
N GLU A 8 42.39 -17.56 -12.91
CA GLU A 8 41.79 -18.48 -11.95
C GLU A 8 41.56 -17.76 -10.62
N ILE A 9 40.30 -17.66 -10.22
CA ILE A 9 39.90 -17.19 -8.90
C ILE A 9 40.26 -18.31 -7.91
N PRO A 10 41.03 -18.05 -6.83
CA PRO A 10 41.33 -19.06 -5.84
C PRO A 10 40.03 -19.61 -5.24
N THR A 11 39.70 -20.86 -5.54
CA THR A 11 38.62 -21.61 -4.89
C THR A 11 39.09 -22.02 -3.50
N THR A 12 39.14 -21.07 -2.57
CA THR A 12 39.18 -21.41 -1.15
C THR A 12 37.85 -22.09 -0.83
N PRO A 13 37.84 -23.34 -0.32
CA PRO A 13 36.60 -23.94 0.16
C PRO A 13 36.13 -23.11 1.35
N THR A 14 35.17 -22.21 1.12
CA THR A 14 34.53 -21.43 2.17
C THR A 14 33.90 -22.43 3.12
N GLN A 15 34.51 -22.61 4.30
CA GLN A 15 33.91 -23.43 5.33
C GLN A 15 32.49 -22.89 5.60
N PRO A 16 31.48 -23.77 5.77
CA PRO A 16 30.15 -23.31 6.09
C PRO A 16 30.25 -22.41 7.31
N PRO A 17 29.62 -21.21 7.27
CA PRO A 17 29.73 -20.25 8.36
C PRO A 17 29.32 -20.92 9.68
N PRO A 18 29.96 -20.56 10.81
CA PRO A 18 29.57 -21.08 12.12
C PRO A 18 28.06 -20.93 12.29
N LYS A 19 27.39 -21.97 12.81
CA LYS A 19 25.92 -22.09 12.89
C LYS A 19 25.21 -20.81 13.38
N ASN A 20 25.85 -20.04 14.27
CA ASN A 20 25.33 -18.80 14.83
C ASN A 20 25.31 -17.63 13.83
N GLU A 21 26.24 -17.58 12.87
CA GLU A 21 26.31 -16.56 11.82
C GLU A 21 25.19 -16.80 10.79
N HIS A 22 25.02 -18.05 10.34
CA HIS A 22 23.90 -18.42 9.46
C HIS A 22 22.53 -18.14 10.09
N LEU A 23 22.37 -18.39 11.40
CA LEU A 23 21.13 -18.06 12.10
C LEU A 23 20.86 -16.55 12.13
N ALA A 24 21.89 -15.75 12.38
CA ALA A 24 21.78 -14.29 12.38
C ALA A 24 21.40 -13.77 10.98
N ASP A 25 22.03 -14.28 9.92
CA ASP A 25 21.71 -13.92 8.53
C ASP A 25 20.24 -14.23 8.18
N LEU A 26 19.74 -15.40 8.61
CA LEU A 26 18.33 -15.74 8.40
C LEU A 26 17.40 -14.77 9.13
N VAL A 27 17.65 -14.47 10.40
CA VAL A 27 16.82 -13.50 11.14
C VAL A 27 16.82 -12.14 10.43
N ASP A 28 17.98 -11.70 9.96
CA ASP A 28 18.12 -10.46 9.19
C ASP A 28 17.34 -10.49 7.87
N HIS A 29 17.31 -11.62 7.16
CA HIS A 29 16.50 -11.78 5.96
C HIS A 29 14.99 -11.71 6.22
N TYR A 30 14.51 -12.33 7.31
CA TYR A 30 13.10 -12.24 7.71
C TYR A 30 12.73 -10.80 8.10
N TRP A 31 13.55 -10.15 8.92
CA TRP A 31 13.33 -8.75 9.31
C TRP A 31 13.41 -7.79 8.12
N GLY A 32 14.35 -8.02 7.21
CA GLY A 32 14.47 -7.32 5.93
C GLY A 32 13.20 -7.44 5.10
N SER A 33 12.62 -8.64 5.01
CA SER A 33 11.34 -8.89 4.32
C SER A 33 10.18 -8.16 4.99
N ILE A 34 10.10 -8.20 6.33
CA ILE A 34 9.09 -7.48 7.11
C ILE A 34 9.17 -5.97 6.85
N ASN A 35 10.38 -5.40 6.87
CA ASN A 35 10.61 -3.99 6.62
C ASN A 35 10.30 -3.59 5.18
N TYR A 36 10.66 -4.44 4.21
CA TYR A 36 10.33 -4.22 2.80
C TYR A 36 8.81 -4.14 2.61
N VAL A 37 8.05 -5.13 3.09
CA VAL A 37 6.59 -5.17 2.93
C VAL A 37 5.91 -4.03 3.69
N THR A 38 6.40 -3.70 4.89
CA THR A 38 5.90 -2.53 5.65
C THR A 38 6.16 -1.22 4.91
N SER A 39 7.30 -1.10 4.24
CA SER A 39 7.61 0.07 3.40
C SER A 39 6.69 0.16 2.19
N LEU A 40 6.34 -0.98 1.58
CA LEU A 40 5.34 -1.04 0.52
C LEU A 40 3.96 -0.57 1.02
N ILE A 41 3.52 -0.98 2.22
CA ILE A 41 2.28 -0.49 2.84
C ILE A 41 2.30 1.04 2.97
N LYS A 42 3.37 1.59 3.57
CA LYS A 42 3.55 3.05 3.73
C LYS A 42 3.49 3.77 2.38
N ALA A 43 4.16 3.24 1.35
CA ALA A 43 4.13 3.81 0.01
C ALA A 43 2.73 3.80 -0.62
N SER A 44 1.92 2.77 -0.36
CA SER A 44 0.53 2.68 -0.85
C SER A 44 -0.39 3.69 -0.17
N GLU A 45 -0.21 3.93 1.13
CA GLU A 45 -0.95 4.93 1.90
C GLU A 45 -0.55 6.34 1.48
N LEU A 46 0.74 6.59 1.26
CA LEU A 46 1.24 7.86 0.74
C LEU A 46 0.62 8.19 -0.63
N LYS A 47 0.58 7.22 -1.56
CA LYS A 47 -0.07 7.39 -2.87
C LYS A 47 -1.56 7.73 -2.73
N ALA A 48 -2.28 7.05 -1.85
CA ALA A 48 -3.69 7.36 -1.59
C ALA A 48 -3.87 8.78 -1.01
N GLY A 49 -2.95 9.21 -0.12
CA GLY A 49 -2.92 10.55 0.45
C GLY A 49 -2.71 11.63 -0.61
N LEU A 50 -1.74 11.43 -1.51
CA LEU A 50 -1.49 12.35 -2.62
C LEU A 50 -2.72 12.49 -3.53
N ILE A 51 -3.44 11.40 -3.80
CA ILE A 51 -4.68 11.43 -4.60
C ILE A 51 -5.77 12.24 -3.89
N LEU A 52 -5.94 12.07 -2.57
CA LEU A 52 -6.91 12.86 -1.80
C LEU A 52 -6.55 14.35 -1.77
N SER A 53 -5.27 14.69 -1.60
CA SER A 53 -4.79 16.07 -1.67
C SER A 53 -5.06 16.68 -3.04
N PHE A 54 -4.79 15.93 -4.12
CA PHE A 54 -5.10 16.35 -5.49
C PHE A 54 -6.61 16.62 -5.67
N TYR A 55 -7.48 15.74 -5.16
CA TYR A 55 -8.93 15.98 -5.20
C TYR A 55 -9.34 17.20 -4.38
N GLY A 56 -8.72 17.45 -3.22
CA GLY A 56 -9.01 18.65 -2.43
C GLY A 56 -8.74 19.94 -3.23
N ILE A 57 -7.62 19.98 -3.94
CA ILE A 57 -7.27 21.10 -4.83
C ILE A 57 -8.26 21.21 -5.98
N LEU A 58 -8.50 20.10 -6.70
CA LEU A 58 -9.38 20.06 -7.86
C LEU A 58 -10.82 20.48 -7.53
N LEU A 59 -11.38 19.96 -6.43
CA LEU A 59 -12.73 20.30 -5.97
C LEU A 59 -12.84 21.77 -5.58
N ASN A 60 -11.81 22.34 -4.94
CA ASN A 60 -11.79 23.76 -4.62
C ASN A 60 -11.86 24.63 -5.90
N PHE A 61 -11.09 24.30 -6.93
CA PHE A 61 -11.17 25.02 -8.22
C PHE A 61 -12.55 24.93 -8.86
N ILE A 62 -13.15 23.73 -8.87
CA ILE A 62 -14.49 23.51 -9.44
C ILE A 62 -15.54 24.30 -8.65
N TYR A 63 -15.46 24.28 -7.32
CA TYR A 63 -16.38 25.01 -6.44
C TYR A 63 -16.39 26.51 -6.74
N GLN A 64 -15.21 27.11 -6.93
CA GLN A 64 -15.09 28.53 -7.28
C GLN A 64 -15.73 28.88 -8.63
N GLY A 65 -15.66 27.98 -9.62
CA GLY A 65 -16.25 28.18 -10.95
C GLY A 65 -17.73 27.79 -11.07
N THR A 66 -18.30 27.14 -10.06
CA THR A 66 -19.62 26.50 -10.16
C THR A 66 -20.75 27.51 -10.44
N GLY A 67 -20.74 28.68 -9.78
CA GLY A 67 -21.78 29.72 -9.97
C GLY A 67 -21.91 30.16 -11.42
N THR A 68 -20.78 30.55 -12.04
CA THR A 68 -20.75 30.97 -13.46
C THR A 68 -21.15 29.85 -14.41
N ILE A 69 -20.77 28.60 -14.13
CA ILE A 69 -21.09 27.47 -15.01
C ILE A 69 -22.60 27.15 -14.97
N LEU A 70 -23.22 27.16 -13.78
CA LEU A 70 -24.64 26.85 -13.64
C LEU A 70 -25.56 27.92 -14.24
N GLU A 71 -25.14 29.19 -14.21
CA GLU A 71 -25.91 30.29 -14.82
C GLU A 71 -25.90 30.24 -16.34
N ASN A 72 -24.79 29.80 -16.96
CA ASN A 72 -24.65 29.74 -18.42
C ASN A 72 -25.18 28.43 -19.02
N VAL A 73 -25.22 27.33 -18.25
CA VAL A 73 -25.75 26.04 -18.71
C VAL A 73 -27.16 25.84 -18.17
N SER A 74 -28.14 26.52 -18.78
CA SER A 74 -29.54 26.28 -18.44
C SER A 74 -30.06 25.06 -19.19
N ASN A 75 -30.49 24.03 -18.43
CA ASN A 75 -31.32 22.92 -18.93
C ASN A 75 -30.63 21.94 -19.93
N ASP A 76 -29.30 21.86 -19.95
CA ASP A 76 -28.58 20.87 -20.75
C ASP A 76 -28.46 19.52 -20.02
N THR A 77 -29.24 18.55 -20.47
CA THR A 77 -29.26 17.20 -19.86
C THR A 77 -27.91 16.47 -20.03
N VAL A 78 -27.21 16.66 -21.15
CA VAL A 78 -25.93 15.99 -21.44
C VAL A 78 -24.85 16.46 -20.48
N PHE A 79 -24.78 17.78 -20.23
CA PHE A 79 -23.85 18.38 -19.27
C PHE A 79 -24.04 17.80 -17.87
N TYR A 80 -25.30 17.74 -17.37
CA TYR A 80 -25.57 17.19 -16.04
C TYR A 80 -25.27 15.69 -15.93
N VAL A 81 -25.49 14.91 -17.00
CA VAL A 81 -25.11 13.48 -17.04
C VAL A 81 -23.59 13.32 -16.95
N LEU A 82 -22.83 14.10 -17.72
CA LEU A 82 -21.36 14.07 -17.68
C LEU A 82 -20.82 14.47 -16.30
N LEU A 83 -21.39 15.52 -15.70
CA LEU A 83 -21.04 15.96 -14.36
C LEU A 83 -21.37 14.90 -13.30
N GLY A 84 -22.56 14.28 -13.37
CA GLY A 84 -22.95 13.20 -12.46
C GLY A 84 -22.03 11.99 -12.55
N LEU A 85 -21.63 11.58 -13.75
CA LEU A 85 -20.68 10.49 -13.96
C LEU A 85 -19.29 10.82 -13.41
N TRP A 86 -18.86 12.07 -13.57
CA TRP A 86 -17.60 12.56 -12.99
C TRP A 86 -17.62 12.54 -11.46
N VAL A 87 -18.70 13.03 -10.83
CA VAL A 87 -18.88 12.96 -9.36
C VAL A 87 -18.85 11.52 -8.88
N PHE A 88 -19.54 10.62 -9.58
CA PHE A 88 -19.54 9.19 -9.25
C PHE A 88 -18.14 8.56 -9.31
N CYS A 89 -17.38 8.86 -10.37
CA CYS A 89 -16.00 8.41 -10.50
C CYS A 89 -15.10 8.96 -9.37
N THR A 90 -15.24 10.25 -9.05
CA THR A 90 -14.50 10.91 -7.97
C THR A 90 -14.84 10.30 -6.61
N ALA A 91 -16.12 10.13 -6.29
CA ALA A 91 -16.56 9.49 -5.05
C ALA A 91 -16.04 8.06 -4.91
N THR A 92 -16.08 7.28 -6.00
CA THR A 92 -15.56 5.90 -6.02
C THR A 92 -14.05 5.86 -5.81
N SER A 93 -13.32 6.81 -6.40
CA SER A 93 -11.87 6.95 -6.19
C SER A 93 -11.54 7.26 -4.73
N VAL A 94 -12.21 8.27 -4.15
CA VAL A 94 -12.05 8.68 -2.74
C VAL A 94 -12.36 7.52 -1.80
N TYR A 95 -13.44 6.76 -2.06
CA TYR A 95 -13.78 5.56 -1.30
C TYR A 95 -12.63 4.55 -1.24
N TYR A 96 -11.98 4.26 -2.38
CA TYR A 96 -10.84 3.36 -2.41
C TYR A 96 -9.59 3.93 -1.72
N CYS A 97 -9.37 5.25 -1.78
CA CYS A 97 -8.31 5.91 -1.01
C CYS A 97 -8.55 5.75 0.50
N ILE A 98 -9.76 6.01 0.99
CA ILE A 98 -10.11 5.86 2.42
C ILE A 98 -9.87 4.42 2.88
N ARG A 99 -10.29 3.43 2.08
CA ARG A 99 -10.00 2.02 2.39
C ARG A 99 -8.51 1.73 2.46
N CYS A 100 -7.66 2.45 1.74
CA CYS A 100 -6.21 2.29 1.87
C CYS A 100 -5.71 2.64 3.28
N PHE A 101 -6.33 3.61 3.97
CA PHE A 101 -5.94 4.04 5.31
C PHE A 101 -6.50 3.20 6.44
N ILE A 102 -7.66 2.55 6.24
CA ILE A 102 -8.30 1.77 7.30
C ILE A 102 -7.37 0.64 7.75
N PRO A 103 -7.03 0.55 9.05
CA PRO A 103 -6.22 -0.54 9.57
C PRO A 103 -6.98 -1.85 9.41
N LYS A 104 -6.31 -2.85 8.83
CA LYS A 104 -6.89 -4.18 8.64
C LYS A 104 -6.23 -5.14 9.62
N ILE A 105 -7.02 -5.66 10.56
CA ILE A 105 -6.60 -6.68 11.50
C ILE A 105 -7.07 -8.02 10.92
N GLU A 106 -6.13 -8.85 10.50
CA GLU A 106 -6.42 -10.26 10.22
C GLU A 106 -6.35 -11.00 11.55
N GLY A 107 -7.32 -11.88 11.86
CA GLY A 107 -7.38 -12.56 13.16
C GLY A 107 -7.31 -14.08 13.08
N ASN A 108 -7.21 -14.63 11.87
CA ASN A 108 -7.15 -16.08 11.66
C ASN A 108 -5.68 -16.54 11.55
N TYR A 109 -5.00 -16.53 12.68
CA TYR A 109 -3.64 -17.04 12.87
C TYR A 109 -3.44 -17.45 14.33
N ASP A 110 -2.47 -18.31 14.60
CA ASP A 110 -2.11 -18.71 15.96
C ASP A 110 -1.39 -17.60 16.71
N LYS A 111 -1.46 -17.62 18.05
CA LYS A 111 -0.86 -16.55 18.87
C LYS A 111 0.61 -16.34 18.49
N ASN A 112 0.98 -15.11 18.19
CA ASN A 112 2.32 -14.82 17.66
C ASN A 112 2.91 -13.57 18.32
N MET A 113 4.13 -13.71 18.84
CA MET A 113 4.74 -12.69 19.70
C MET A 113 5.28 -11.49 18.95
N PHE A 114 5.36 -11.57 17.62
CA PHE A 114 5.78 -10.47 16.77
C PHE A 114 4.59 -9.62 16.29
N PHE A 115 3.34 -10.06 16.54
CA PHE A 115 2.17 -9.22 16.33
C PHE A 115 1.87 -8.36 17.55
N PHE A 116 1.98 -7.04 17.38
CA PHE A 116 1.76 -6.09 18.47
C PHE A 116 0.42 -6.27 19.21
N GLY A 117 -0.65 -6.63 18.49
CA GLY A 117 -1.97 -6.87 19.08
C GLY A 117 -1.99 -8.09 19.99
N ASP A 118 -1.28 -9.15 19.61
CA ASP A 118 -1.17 -10.38 20.38
C ASP A 118 -0.27 -10.20 21.61
N VAL A 119 0.83 -9.45 21.50
CA VAL A 119 1.72 -9.12 22.64
C VAL A 119 0.93 -8.61 23.84
N ILE A 120 -0.05 -7.72 23.60
CA ILE A 120 -0.86 -7.11 24.65
C ILE A 120 -2.05 -7.98 25.06
N SER A 121 -2.66 -8.72 24.13
CA SER A 121 -3.92 -9.44 24.39
C SER A 121 -3.77 -10.93 24.73
N LYS A 122 -2.65 -11.58 24.37
CA LYS A 122 -2.48 -13.04 24.44
C LYS A 122 -1.26 -13.52 25.23
N PHE A 123 -0.32 -12.63 25.61
CA PHE A 123 0.95 -13.01 26.27
C PHE A 123 1.08 -12.58 27.74
N GLY A 124 -0.01 -12.12 28.38
CA GLY A 124 -0.04 -11.87 29.82
C GLY A 124 0.77 -10.64 30.25
N SER A 125 1.48 -10.76 31.38
CA SER A 125 2.31 -9.70 31.94
C SER A 125 3.65 -9.54 31.22
N ILE A 126 4.32 -8.41 31.43
CA ILE A 126 5.65 -8.11 30.86
C ILE A 126 6.67 -9.23 31.16
N LYS A 127 6.62 -9.81 32.37
CA LYS A 127 7.53 -10.89 32.76
C LYS A 127 7.23 -12.20 32.02
N GLU A 128 5.96 -12.50 31.80
CA GLU A 128 5.53 -13.71 31.06
C GLU A 128 5.86 -13.60 29.58
N PHE A 129 5.60 -12.42 28.99
CA PHE A 129 6.02 -12.12 27.62
C PHE A 129 7.53 -12.26 27.47
N SER A 130 8.33 -11.62 28.34
CA SER A 130 9.80 -11.69 28.26
C SER A 130 10.34 -13.13 28.34
N LYS A 131 9.79 -13.96 29.23
CA LYS A 131 10.15 -15.39 29.33
C LYS A 131 9.77 -16.16 28.06
N THR A 132 8.57 -15.93 27.54
CA THR A 132 8.07 -16.60 26.34
C THR A 132 8.89 -16.18 25.12
N PHE A 133 9.19 -14.88 25.00
CA PHE A 133 10.01 -14.32 23.95
C PHE A 133 11.41 -14.94 23.93
N TYR A 134 12.06 -15.04 25.10
CA TYR A 134 13.37 -15.69 25.21
C TYR A 134 13.31 -17.18 24.82
N LYS A 135 12.27 -17.89 25.28
CA LYS A 135 12.08 -19.32 24.99
C LYS A 135 11.93 -19.56 23.47
N VAL A 136 11.07 -18.80 22.80
CA VAL A 136 10.84 -18.95 21.36
C VAL A 136 12.03 -18.47 20.55
N SER A 137 12.66 -17.36 20.94
CA SER A 137 13.89 -16.89 20.28
C SER A 137 15.05 -17.89 20.37
N SER A 138 15.02 -18.78 21.37
CA SER A 138 16.01 -19.86 21.52
C SER A 138 15.66 -21.12 20.71
N ASN A 139 14.45 -21.20 20.14
CA ASN A 139 13.99 -22.30 19.30
C ASN A 139 13.88 -21.83 17.84
N GLU A 140 14.90 -22.15 17.04
CA GLU A 140 15.00 -21.69 15.64
C GLU A 140 13.73 -21.98 14.82
N THR A 141 13.14 -23.18 14.97
CA THR A 141 11.93 -23.57 14.24
C THR A 141 10.74 -22.68 14.59
N GLU A 142 10.48 -22.51 15.89
CA GLU A 142 9.33 -21.71 16.38
C GLU A 142 9.53 -20.21 16.08
N LEU A 143 10.78 -19.73 16.15
CA LEU A 143 11.15 -18.36 15.77
C LEU A 143 10.83 -18.09 14.29
N PHE A 144 11.34 -18.91 13.38
CA PHE A 144 11.15 -18.71 11.94
C PHE A 144 9.72 -18.97 11.48
N GLU A 145 9.00 -19.86 12.15
CA GLU A 145 7.56 -20.05 11.94
C GLU A 145 6.80 -18.76 12.24
N GLN A 146 6.98 -18.18 13.44
CA GLN A 146 6.28 -16.95 13.81
C GLN A 146 6.70 -15.73 12.97
N LEU A 147 7.97 -15.60 12.58
CA LEU A 147 8.40 -14.56 11.65
C LEU A 147 7.80 -14.75 10.25
N GLY A 148 7.69 -16.00 9.79
CA GLY A 148 7.06 -16.35 8.51
C GLY A 148 5.57 -16.01 8.47
N GLU A 149 4.83 -16.34 9.53
CA GLU A 149 3.43 -15.92 9.70
C GLU A 149 3.30 -14.40 9.63
N GLN A 150 4.20 -13.67 10.29
CA GLN A 150 4.19 -12.21 10.25
C GLN A 150 4.35 -11.68 8.83
N ILE A 151 5.35 -12.19 8.09
CA ILE A 151 5.57 -11.85 6.68
C ILE A 151 4.32 -12.13 5.84
N PHE A 152 3.68 -13.29 6.03
CA PHE A 152 2.49 -13.65 5.29
C PHE A 152 1.32 -12.69 5.54
N ILE A 153 1.03 -12.39 6.80
CA ILE A 153 -0.07 -11.51 7.19
C ILE A 153 0.15 -10.08 6.69
N ILE A 154 1.34 -9.49 6.89
CA ILE A 154 1.63 -8.14 6.40
C ILE A 154 1.63 -8.08 4.87
N SER A 155 2.03 -9.15 4.18
CA SER A 155 1.97 -9.24 2.72
C SER A 155 0.54 -9.25 2.21
N LYS A 156 -0.37 -9.95 2.90
CA LYS A 156 -1.82 -9.93 2.59
C LYS A 156 -2.41 -8.53 2.75
N ILE A 157 -2.01 -7.80 3.80
CA ILE A 157 -2.43 -6.41 4.03
C ILE A 157 -1.89 -5.50 2.92
N ALA A 158 -0.60 -5.62 2.58
CA ALA A 158 0.02 -4.86 1.51
C ALA A 158 -0.71 -5.08 0.18
N ALA A 159 -0.90 -6.33 -0.23
CA ALA A 159 -1.59 -6.68 -1.48
C ALA A 159 -3.00 -6.09 -1.55
N TRP A 160 -3.73 -6.09 -0.44
CA TRP A 160 -5.06 -5.49 -0.35
C TRP A 160 -5.01 -3.96 -0.51
N LYS A 161 -4.10 -3.26 0.19
CA LYS A 161 -3.92 -1.80 0.07
C LYS A 161 -3.49 -1.39 -1.35
N PHE A 162 -2.56 -2.11 -1.96
CA PHE A 162 -2.15 -1.89 -3.36
C PHE A 162 -3.31 -2.08 -4.35
N ARG A 163 -4.18 -3.05 -4.10
CA ARG A 163 -5.37 -3.26 -4.93
C ARG A 163 -6.34 -2.07 -4.86
N ASN A 164 -6.53 -1.52 -3.66
CA ASN A 164 -7.36 -0.33 -3.47
C ASN A 164 -6.74 0.90 -4.12
N VAL A 165 -5.44 1.18 -3.90
CA VAL A 165 -4.80 2.36 -4.51
C VAL A 165 -4.78 2.27 -6.04
N LYS A 166 -4.57 1.08 -6.62
CA LYS A 166 -4.68 0.87 -8.08
C LYS A 166 -6.09 1.14 -8.60
N ARG A 167 -7.14 0.78 -7.84
CA ARG A 167 -8.52 1.11 -8.21
C ARG A 167 -8.76 2.61 -8.13
N ALA A 168 -8.32 3.27 -7.05
CA ALA A 168 -8.42 4.72 -6.92
C ALA A 168 -7.75 5.45 -8.10
N ILE A 169 -6.51 5.08 -8.44
CA ILE A 169 -5.80 5.68 -9.59
C ILE A 169 -6.58 5.51 -10.90
N ARG A 170 -7.20 4.35 -11.14
CA ARG A 170 -8.00 4.14 -12.35
C ARG A 170 -9.24 5.05 -12.38
N PHE A 171 -9.96 5.17 -11.27
CA PHE A 171 -11.11 6.08 -11.17
C PHE A 171 -10.71 7.55 -11.24
N LEU A 172 -9.54 7.91 -10.71
CA LEU A 172 -8.95 9.24 -10.90
C LEU A 172 -8.71 9.52 -12.38
N ALA A 173 -8.04 8.62 -13.11
CA ALA A 173 -7.78 8.81 -14.52
C ALA A 173 -9.08 8.93 -15.34
N MET A 174 -10.06 8.04 -15.09
CA MET A 174 -11.37 8.12 -15.74
C MET A 174 -12.11 9.42 -15.41
N GLY A 175 -12.06 9.85 -14.15
CA GLY A 175 -12.63 11.13 -13.71
C GLY A 175 -11.96 12.32 -14.40
N LEU A 176 -10.64 12.34 -14.53
CA LEU A 176 -9.95 13.42 -15.24
C LEU A 176 -10.32 13.49 -16.72
N VAL A 177 -10.42 12.33 -17.40
CA VAL A 177 -10.87 12.27 -18.79
C VAL A 177 -12.31 12.79 -18.93
N LEU A 178 -13.22 12.37 -18.04
CA LEU A 178 -14.60 12.86 -18.03
C LEU A 178 -14.66 14.37 -17.80
N LEU A 179 -13.89 14.89 -16.85
CA LEU A 179 -13.83 16.33 -16.57
C LEU A 179 -13.33 17.12 -17.80
N PHE A 180 -12.33 16.59 -18.50
CA PHE A 180 -11.83 17.19 -19.72
C PHE A 180 -12.88 17.21 -20.84
N ILE A 181 -13.61 16.10 -21.04
CA ILE A 181 -14.73 16.04 -21.99
C ILE A 181 -15.83 17.05 -21.62
N THR A 182 -16.20 17.13 -20.34
CA THR A 182 -17.18 18.11 -19.84
C THR A 182 -16.73 19.54 -20.11
N ALA A 183 -15.45 19.84 -19.91
CA ALA A 183 -14.90 21.17 -20.16
C ALA A 183 -14.94 21.53 -21.66
N ILE A 184 -14.60 20.60 -22.55
CA ILE A 184 -14.73 20.80 -24.00
C ILE A 184 -16.19 21.01 -24.39
N TYR A 185 -17.10 20.19 -23.87
CA TYR A 185 -18.53 20.31 -24.15
C TYR A 185 -19.08 21.67 -23.71
N TYR A 186 -18.72 22.13 -22.51
CA TYR A 186 -19.05 23.47 -22.03
C TYR A 186 -18.49 24.58 -22.93
N ALA A 187 -17.24 24.46 -23.37
CA ALA A 187 -16.64 25.45 -24.28
C ALA A 187 -17.41 25.53 -25.61
N VAL A 188 -17.77 24.39 -26.21
CA VAL A 188 -18.57 24.35 -27.44
C VAL A 188 -19.94 25.01 -27.25
N LEU A 189 -20.61 24.73 -26.13
CA LEU A 189 -21.89 25.38 -25.79
C LEU A 189 -21.78 26.90 -25.67
N MET A 190 -20.67 27.42 -25.14
CA MET A 190 -20.46 28.86 -25.02
C MET A 190 -20.20 29.56 -26.38
N PHE A 191 -19.72 28.83 -27.39
CA PHE A 191 -19.39 29.37 -28.72
C PHE A 191 -20.46 29.09 -29.79
N THR A 192 -21.54 28.37 -29.46
CA THR A 192 -22.66 28.05 -30.36
C THR A 192 -23.90 28.83 -29.95
#